data_AF-A0A7V4CWR1-F1
#
_entry.id   AF-A0A7V4CWR1-F1
#
_cell.length_a   1.000
_cell.length_b   1.000
_cell.length_c   1.000
_cell.angle_alpha   90.00
_cell.angle_beta   90.00
_cell.angle_gamma   90.00
#
_symmetry.space_group_name_H-M   'P 1'
#
loop_
_entity.id
_entity.type
_entity.pdbx_description
1 polymer ?
#
loop_
_entity_poly.entity_id
_entity_poly.type
_entity_poly.pdbx_seq_one_letter_code
_entity_poly.pdbx_strand_id
1 'polypeptide(L)'
;MRPSLREAPMTTRNRAVPIALLALGLTLVAARGGARDTSQAPAPRATGPQEVEILGVAVDPRTQVPAMILQGKRDRRNLMMTIDPAQMVAISLPLRGVTPPRPLTHDLFLTLFGRLKVTLARVVITDLRDDVYYATVHLTSAGGEMTLDARPSDAIALAIRARVPVLVEDRVFDKGGLAQPAPRRQDI
;
A
#
# COMPACT_ATOMS: atom_id res chain seq x y z
N MET A 1 -13.33 -54.88 -4.44
CA MET A 1 -12.70 -55.74 -5.47
C MET A 1 -12.68 -54.92 -6.76
N ARG A 2 -11.50 -54.41 -7.17
CA ARG A 2 -11.31 -53.54 -8.34
C ARG A 2 -10.90 -54.40 -9.54
N PRO A 3 -11.42 -54.19 -10.76
CA PRO A 3 -10.76 -54.66 -11.97
C PRO A 3 -9.97 -53.51 -12.62
N SER A 4 -8.67 -53.76 -12.78
CA SER A 4 -7.71 -52.99 -13.57
C SER A 4 -8.00 -53.14 -15.06
N LEU A 5 -8.10 -52.03 -15.80
CA LEU A 5 -8.08 -52.04 -17.26
C LEU A 5 -6.69 -51.63 -17.76
N ARG A 6 -6.20 -52.43 -18.70
CA ARG A 6 -4.86 -52.50 -19.26
C ARG A 6 -4.54 -51.31 -20.16
N GLU A 7 -3.29 -50.87 -20.09
CA GLU A 7 -2.64 -49.97 -21.06
C GLU A 7 -2.32 -50.69 -22.38
N ALA A 8 -2.33 -49.93 -23.49
CA ALA A 8 -1.79 -50.33 -24.79
C ALA A 8 -0.81 -49.25 -25.31
N PRO A 9 0.34 -49.60 -25.90
CA PRO A 9 1.37 -48.65 -26.34
C PRO A 9 1.27 -48.37 -27.85
N MET A 10 1.53 -47.13 -28.29
CA MET A 10 1.83 -46.86 -29.70
C MET A 10 2.80 -45.67 -29.89
N THR A 11 4.05 -46.06 -30.14
CA THR A 11 4.90 -45.62 -31.26
C THR A 11 5.41 -44.16 -31.33
N THR A 12 6.68 -44.07 -30.93
CA THR A 12 7.81 -43.27 -31.43
C THR A 12 7.67 -42.72 -32.85
N ARG A 13 7.90 -41.41 -33.02
CA ARG A 13 8.34 -40.83 -34.31
C ARG A 13 9.60 -39.99 -34.11
N ASN A 14 10.71 -40.64 -34.45
CA ASN A 14 12.06 -40.10 -34.51
C ASN A 14 12.21 -39.23 -35.77
N ARG A 15 12.74 -38.02 -35.67
CA ARG A 15 13.33 -37.29 -36.80
C ARG A 15 14.65 -36.65 -36.36
N ALA A 16 15.70 -37.04 -37.07
CA ALA A 16 17.09 -36.73 -36.81
C ALA A 16 17.62 -35.69 -37.82
N VAL A 17 18.46 -34.75 -37.32
CA VAL A 17 19.74 -34.23 -37.88
C VAL A 17 19.67 -33.28 -39.10
N PRO A 18 20.58 -32.28 -39.31
CA PRO A 18 21.97 -32.08 -38.80
C PRO A 18 22.18 -30.77 -38.00
N ILE A 19 23.09 -30.61 -37.01
CA ILE A 19 24.56 -30.76 -36.87
C ILE A 19 25.38 -30.03 -37.94
N ALA A 20 25.70 -28.76 -37.68
CA ALA A 20 26.81 -28.04 -38.32
C ALA A 20 27.92 -27.79 -37.28
N LEU A 21 29.13 -28.21 -37.63
CA LEU A 21 30.35 -28.25 -36.83
C LEU A 21 31.21 -26.99 -37.05
N LEU A 22 31.75 -26.48 -35.93
CA LEU A 22 33.07 -25.90 -35.68
C LEU A 22 33.62 -24.74 -36.56
N ALA A 23 33.93 -23.62 -35.90
CA ALA A 23 35.19 -22.91 -36.14
C ALA A 23 35.79 -22.45 -34.79
N LEU A 24 37.02 -22.93 -34.56
CA LEU A 24 37.88 -22.74 -33.40
C LEU A 24 38.69 -21.45 -33.58
N GLY A 25 38.79 -20.63 -32.52
CA GLY A 25 39.65 -19.44 -32.47
C GLY A 25 40.05 -19.07 -31.04
N LEU A 26 41.08 -19.73 -30.50
CA LEU A 26 41.97 -19.24 -29.45
C LEU A 26 42.75 -18.04 -30.03
N THR A 27 43.14 -16.94 -29.38
CA THR A 27 43.53 -16.59 -27.99
C THR A 27 43.73 -15.06 -27.95
N LEU A 28 43.46 -14.38 -26.83
CA LEU A 28 44.51 -13.72 -25.99
C LEU A 28 43.90 -13.15 -24.70
N VAL A 29 44.62 -13.34 -23.60
CA VAL A 29 44.27 -12.99 -22.22
C VAL A 29 44.77 -11.58 -21.84
N ALA A 30 44.01 -10.98 -20.91
CA ALA A 30 44.35 -9.95 -19.92
C ALA A 30 44.35 -8.46 -20.31
N ALA A 31 43.41 -7.73 -19.69
CA ALA A 31 43.75 -6.59 -18.84
C ALA A 31 42.73 -6.47 -17.70
N ARG A 32 43.21 -6.63 -16.46
CA ARG A 32 42.55 -6.13 -15.25
C ARG A 32 42.67 -4.61 -15.23
N GLY A 33 41.54 -3.93 -15.08
CA GLY A 33 41.39 -2.52 -14.70
C GLY A 33 39.89 -2.29 -14.58
N GLY A 34 39.31 -2.12 -13.40
CA GLY A 34 39.46 -0.91 -12.60
C GLY A 34 38.22 -0.04 -12.88
N ALA A 35 37.48 0.29 -11.82
CA ALA A 35 36.25 1.10 -11.79
C ALA A 35 34.93 0.39 -12.16
N ARG A 36 34.43 -0.45 -11.24
CA ARG A 36 32.98 -0.45 -10.96
C ARG A 36 32.70 0.78 -10.10
N ASP A 37 32.45 1.91 -10.73
CA ASP A 37 31.71 2.99 -10.12
C ASP A 37 30.64 3.45 -11.10
N THR A 38 29.59 2.64 -11.19
CA THR A 38 28.28 3.16 -11.49
C THR A 38 27.58 3.32 -10.16
N SER A 39 27.86 4.43 -9.48
CA SER A 39 26.85 5.14 -8.69
C SER A 39 25.66 5.42 -9.62
N GLN A 40 24.89 4.38 -9.90
CA GLN A 40 23.64 4.47 -10.60
C GLN A 40 22.70 5.08 -9.60
N ALA A 41 22.56 6.41 -9.68
CA ALA A 41 21.52 7.12 -8.95
C ALA A 41 20.22 6.34 -9.14
N PRO A 42 19.49 6.01 -8.05
CA PRO A 42 18.27 5.25 -8.17
C PRO A 42 17.37 5.94 -9.20
N ALA A 43 16.80 5.14 -10.11
CA ALA A 43 15.93 5.66 -11.17
C ALA A 43 14.91 6.63 -10.55
N PRO A 44 14.64 7.78 -11.20
CA PRO A 44 13.75 8.78 -10.64
C PRO A 44 12.43 8.11 -10.28
N ARG A 45 12.07 8.17 -8.99
CA ARG A 45 10.80 7.62 -8.52
C ARG A 45 9.69 8.32 -9.30
N ALA A 46 8.73 7.56 -9.82
CA ALA A 46 7.52 8.15 -10.38
C ALA A 46 6.94 9.11 -9.33
N THR A 47 6.68 10.35 -9.71
CA THR A 47 6.24 11.41 -8.81
C THR A 47 4.73 11.47 -8.75
N GLY A 48 4.17 11.69 -7.55
CA GLY A 48 2.74 11.87 -7.32
C GLY A 48 2.18 10.85 -6.34
N PRO A 49 0.91 11.01 -5.95
CA PRO A 49 0.31 10.19 -4.90
C PRO A 49 0.34 8.72 -5.28
N GLN A 50 0.73 7.89 -4.32
CA GLN A 50 0.78 6.44 -4.49
C GLN A 50 -0.23 5.77 -3.55
N GLU A 51 -0.81 4.67 -4.02
CA GLU A 51 -1.68 3.85 -3.18
C GLU A 51 -0.89 3.21 -2.05
N VAL A 52 -1.52 3.11 -0.89
CA VAL A 52 -0.94 2.51 0.31
C VAL A 52 -1.74 1.32 0.79
N GLU A 53 -1.05 0.39 1.43
CA GLU A 53 -1.65 -0.67 2.23
C GLU A 53 -1.66 -0.23 3.70
N ILE A 54 -2.78 -0.45 4.39
CA ILE A 54 -2.93 -0.20 5.81
C ILE A 54 -2.56 -1.49 6.54
N LEU A 55 -1.35 -1.54 7.09
CA LEU A 55 -0.81 -2.74 7.73
C LEU A 55 -1.48 -3.04 9.07
N GLY A 56 -1.93 -1.99 9.77
CA GLY A 56 -2.66 -2.13 11.02
C GLY A 56 -2.55 -0.91 11.93
N VAL A 57 -3.02 -1.09 13.16
CA VAL A 57 -2.86 -0.15 14.25
C VAL A 57 -2.02 -0.81 15.33
N ALA A 58 -0.89 -0.19 15.68
CA ALA A 58 -0.05 -0.57 16.81
C ALA A 58 -0.35 0.35 18.00
N VAL A 59 -0.14 -0.16 19.21
CA VAL A 59 -0.25 0.64 20.44
C VAL A 59 1.10 0.55 21.15
N ASP A 60 1.69 1.70 21.47
CA ASP A 60 2.89 1.73 22.30
C ASP A 60 2.55 1.18 23.69
N PRO A 61 3.20 0.10 24.16
CA PRO A 61 2.86 -0.51 25.44
C PRO A 61 3.13 0.41 26.64
N ARG A 62 4.04 1.38 26.51
CA ARG A 62 4.42 2.31 27.59
C ARG A 62 3.47 3.51 27.64
N THR A 63 3.24 4.14 26.49
CA THR A 63 2.44 5.37 26.43
C THR A 63 0.96 5.14 26.16
N GLN A 64 0.59 3.92 25.75
CA GLN A 64 -0.77 3.56 25.30
C GLN A 64 -1.26 4.41 24.12
N VAL A 65 -0.35 5.09 23.42
CA VAL A 65 -0.65 5.90 22.25
C VAL A 65 -0.79 4.99 21.03
N PRO A 66 -1.94 4.98 20.33
CA PRO A 66 -2.10 4.22 19.11
C PRO A 66 -1.49 4.92 17.90
N ALA A 67 -0.91 4.15 17.00
CA ALA A 67 -0.38 4.61 15.73
C ALA A 67 -0.81 3.68 14.59
N MET A 68 -1.27 4.28 13.49
CA MET A 68 -1.60 3.58 12.25
C MET A 68 -0.36 3.45 11.39
N ILE A 69 -0.14 2.24 10.85
CA ILE A 69 1.01 1.90 10.01
C ILE A 69 0.54 1.71 8.58
N LEU A 70 1.13 2.48 7.66
CA LEU A 70 0.83 2.44 6.24
C LEU A 70 2.10 2.12 5.45
N GLN A 71 1.95 1.46 4.31
CA GLN A 71 3.06 1.13 3.42
C GLN A 71 2.72 1.46 1.97
N GLY A 72 3.59 2.23 1.31
CA GLY A 72 3.49 2.52 -0.11
C GLY A 72 3.54 1.25 -0.95
N LYS A 73 2.57 1.07 -1.85
CA LYS A 73 2.56 -0.08 -2.78
C LYS A 73 3.65 0.03 -3.85
N ARG A 74 4.05 1.26 -4.20
CA ARG A 74 5.02 1.52 -5.27
C ARG A 74 6.48 1.36 -4.80
N ASP A 75 6.83 1.93 -3.65
CA ASP A 75 8.21 1.99 -3.18
C ASP A 75 8.45 1.37 -1.80
N ARG A 76 7.41 0.75 -1.21
CA ARG A 76 7.46 0.07 0.09
C ARG A 76 7.86 0.98 1.27
N ARG A 77 7.82 2.31 1.11
CA ARG A 77 8.06 3.23 2.23
C ARG A 77 6.97 3.11 3.27
N ASN A 78 7.37 3.15 4.53
CA ASN A 78 6.43 3.13 5.65
C ASN A 78 6.12 4.56 6.08
N LEU A 79 4.87 4.77 6.47
CA LEU A 79 4.40 5.98 7.14
C LEU A 79 3.68 5.55 8.43
N MET A 80 4.01 6.22 9.54
CA MET A 80 3.34 5.98 10.81
C MET A 80 2.66 7.28 11.26
N MET A 81 1.38 7.20 11.55
CA MET A 81 0.59 8.34 12.01
C MET A 81 -0.05 8.01 13.35
N THR A 82 0.21 8.84 14.36
CA THR A 82 -0.49 8.76 15.64
C THR A 82 -1.98 9.03 15.44
N ILE A 83 -2.84 8.26 16.12
CA ILE A 83 -4.29 8.45 16.10
C ILE A 83 -4.81 8.56 17.54
N ASP A 84 -5.96 9.20 17.70
CA ASP A 84 -6.61 9.24 19.01
C ASP A 84 -7.16 7.85 19.38
N PRO A 85 -7.11 7.46 20.66
CA PRO A 85 -7.67 6.18 21.13
C PRO A 85 -9.13 5.95 20.72
N ALA A 86 -9.96 7.00 20.72
CA ALA A 86 -11.36 6.93 20.30
C ALA A 86 -11.54 6.52 18.83
N GLN A 87 -10.56 6.82 17.98
CA GLN A 87 -10.61 6.55 16.54
C GLN A 87 -10.07 5.15 16.20
N MET A 88 -9.26 4.56 17.07
CA MET A 88 -8.66 3.23 16.89
C MET A 88 -9.72 2.16 16.57
N VAL A 89 -10.85 2.17 17.29
CA VAL A 89 -11.94 1.20 17.08
C VAL A 89 -12.54 1.34 15.68
N ALA A 90 -12.74 2.57 15.22
CA ALA A 90 -13.30 2.86 13.91
C ALA A 90 -12.44 2.32 12.76
N ILE A 91 -11.13 2.21 12.95
CA ILE A 91 -10.18 1.69 11.95
C ILE A 91 -9.95 0.18 12.15
N SER A 92 -9.75 -0.27 13.38
CA SER A 92 -9.31 -1.64 13.69
C SER A 92 -10.37 -2.70 13.40
N LEU A 93 -11.65 -2.42 13.68
CA LEU A 93 -12.73 -3.38 13.42
C LEU A 93 -12.88 -3.71 11.92
N PRO A 94 -13.05 -2.73 11.01
CA PRO A 94 -13.19 -3.04 9.60
C PRO A 94 -11.92 -3.62 8.98
N LEU A 95 -10.72 -3.24 9.45
CA LEU A 95 -9.46 -3.89 9.02
C LEU A 95 -9.43 -5.38 9.35
N ARG A 96 -9.99 -5.77 10.50
CA ARG A 96 -10.12 -7.19 10.91
C ARG A 96 -11.32 -7.88 10.27
N GLY A 97 -12.09 -7.20 9.42
CA GLY A 97 -13.33 -7.71 8.84
C GLY A 97 -14.45 -7.95 9.88
N VAL A 98 -14.39 -7.29 11.04
CA VAL A 98 -15.39 -7.43 12.10
C VAL A 98 -16.50 -6.41 11.89
N THR A 99 -17.73 -6.91 11.77
CA THR A 99 -18.93 -6.06 11.67
C THR A 99 -19.55 -5.85 13.06
N PRO A 100 -19.69 -4.60 13.53
CA PRO A 100 -20.32 -4.31 14.81
C PRO A 100 -21.85 -4.55 14.76
N PRO A 101 -22.53 -4.80 15.91
CA PRO A 101 -23.96 -5.08 15.95
C PRO A 101 -24.84 -3.87 15.56
N ARG A 102 -24.29 -2.65 15.64
CA ARG A 102 -24.93 -1.41 15.20
C ARG A 102 -23.95 -0.63 14.31
N PRO A 103 -24.45 0.10 13.29
CA PRO A 103 -23.61 0.96 12.47
C PRO A 103 -22.85 1.99 13.31
N LEU A 104 -21.56 2.14 13.06
CA LEU A 104 -20.76 3.22 13.64
C LEU A 104 -20.90 4.49 12.78
N THR A 105 -20.28 5.58 13.22
CA THR A 105 -20.34 6.88 12.55
C THR A 105 -19.97 6.81 11.06
N HIS A 106 -18.88 6.12 10.72
CA HIS A 106 -18.46 5.99 9.32
C HIS A 106 -19.42 5.12 8.49
N ASP A 107 -20.07 4.12 9.10
CA ASP A 107 -21.12 3.33 8.44
C ASP A 107 -22.37 4.17 8.16
N LEU A 108 -22.74 5.05 9.10
CA LEU A 108 -23.81 6.03 8.93
C LEU A 108 -23.51 6.99 7.76
N PHE A 109 -22.28 7.52 7.68
CA PHE A 109 -21.87 8.39 6.56
C PHE A 109 -21.92 7.68 5.20
N LEU A 110 -21.44 6.44 5.10
CA LEU A 110 -21.52 5.67 3.86
C LEU A 110 -22.98 5.37 3.47
N THR A 111 -23.84 5.12 4.45
CA THR A 111 -25.28 4.97 4.21
C THR A 111 -25.88 6.27 3.67
N LEU A 112 -25.53 7.41 4.26
CA LEU A 112 -25.97 8.72 3.81
C LEU A 112 -25.50 9.03 2.38
N PHE A 113 -24.23 8.77 2.05
CA PHE A 113 -23.71 8.92 0.69
C PHE A 113 -24.52 8.08 -0.31
N GLY A 114 -24.79 6.81 0.01
CA GLY A 114 -25.62 5.95 -0.83
C GLY A 114 -27.03 6.49 -1.04
N ARG A 115 -27.69 7.01 0.02
CA ARG A 115 -29.03 7.62 -0.08
C ARG A 115 -29.05 8.88 -0.94
N LEU A 116 -27.97 9.65 -0.91
CA LEU A 116 -27.79 10.86 -1.71
C LEU A 116 -27.24 10.59 -3.12
N LYS A 117 -27.04 9.32 -3.50
CA LYS A 117 -26.41 8.90 -4.77
C LYS A 117 -25.02 9.53 -4.97
N VAL A 118 -24.26 9.61 -3.88
CA VAL A 118 -22.86 10.02 -3.85
C VAL A 118 -22.00 8.77 -3.65
N THR A 119 -20.93 8.65 -4.43
CA THR A 119 -19.97 7.54 -4.34
C THR A 119 -18.65 8.05 -3.82
N LEU A 120 -18.10 7.39 -2.80
CA LEU A 120 -16.71 7.58 -2.39
C LEU A 120 -15.81 6.91 -3.42
N ALA A 121 -14.92 7.67 -4.06
CA ALA A 121 -14.05 7.17 -5.12
C ALA A 121 -12.67 6.76 -4.58
N ARG A 122 -12.09 7.61 -3.72
CA ARG A 122 -10.79 7.41 -3.08
C ARG A 122 -10.60 8.40 -1.96
N VAL A 123 -9.56 8.18 -1.15
CA VAL A 123 -9.06 9.20 -0.22
C VAL A 123 -7.58 9.44 -0.47
N VAL A 124 -7.13 10.68 -0.27
CA VAL A 124 -5.74 11.07 -0.47
C VAL A 124 -5.25 11.77 0.78
N ILE A 125 -4.15 11.30 1.38
CA ILE A 125 -3.41 12.03 2.42
C ILE A 125 -2.51 13.02 1.69
N THR A 126 -2.84 14.29 1.80
CA THR A 126 -2.37 15.34 0.88
C THR A 126 -1.17 16.11 1.42
N ASP A 127 -1.09 16.32 2.74
CA ASP A 127 -0.02 17.12 3.33
C ASP A 127 0.25 16.80 4.80
N LEU A 128 1.40 17.27 5.26
CA LEU A 128 1.81 17.33 6.66
C LEU A 128 2.34 18.76 6.92
N ARG A 129 1.71 19.48 7.84
CA ARG A 129 2.09 20.86 8.22
C ARG A 129 2.00 20.99 9.73
N ASP A 130 3.04 21.52 10.37
CA ASP A 130 3.08 21.71 11.82
C ASP A 130 2.68 20.46 12.62
N ASP A 131 3.21 19.30 12.22
CA ASP A 131 2.89 17.97 12.76
C ASP A 131 1.41 17.52 12.62
N VAL A 132 0.61 18.24 11.82
CA VAL A 132 -0.78 17.90 11.50
C VAL A 132 -0.89 17.35 10.08
N TYR A 133 -1.42 16.14 9.95
CA TYR A 133 -1.71 15.50 8.68
C TYR A 133 -3.08 15.93 8.14
N TYR A 134 -3.15 16.13 6.83
CA TYR A 134 -4.37 16.51 6.11
C TYR A 134 -4.75 15.43 5.10
N ALA A 135 -6.06 15.23 4.92
CA ALA A 135 -6.57 14.31 3.92
C ALA A 135 -7.74 14.91 3.16
N THR A 136 -7.96 14.41 1.95
CA THR A 136 -9.07 14.78 1.09
C THR A 136 -9.84 13.53 0.71
N VAL A 137 -11.16 13.58 0.94
CA VAL A 137 -12.11 12.56 0.52
C VAL A 137 -12.63 12.95 -0.86
N HIS A 138 -12.40 12.11 -1.87
CA HIS A 138 -12.88 12.35 -3.23
C HIS A 138 -14.18 11.60 -3.46
N LEU A 139 -15.22 12.34 -3.80
CA LEU A 139 -16.56 11.84 -4.01
C LEU A 139 -17.01 12.14 -5.45
N THR A 140 -17.90 11.31 -5.97
CA THR A 140 -18.54 11.51 -7.27
C THR A 140 -20.06 11.48 -7.13
N SER A 141 -20.74 12.32 -7.91
CA SER A 141 -22.20 12.39 -7.97
C SER A 141 -22.65 12.69 -9.39
N ALA A 142 -23.96 12.75 -9.64
CA ALA A 142 -24.50 13.17 -10.94
C ALA A 142 -24.06 14.61 -11.33
N GLY A 143 -23.75 15.46 -10.36
CA GLY A 143 -23.26 16.82 -10.60
C GLY A 143 -21.76 16.93 -10.86
N GLY A 144 -21.02 15.81 -10.87
CA GLY A 144 -19.58 15.76 -11.07
C GLY A 144 -18.80 15.34 -9.82
N GLU A 145 -17.50 15.64 -9.82
CA GLU A 145 -16.60 15.36 -8.71
C GLU A 145 -16.69 16.43 -7.62
N MET A 146 -16.59 16.00 -6.36
CA MET A 146 -16.52 16.88 -5.21
C MET A 146 -15.47 16.37 -4.22
N THR A 147 -14.89 17.27 -3.45
CA THR A 147 -13.87 16.95 -2.45
C THR A 147 -14.28 17.45 -1.08
N LEU A 148 -13.98 16.69 -0.03
CA LEU A 148 -14.13 17.12 1.35
C LEU A 148 -12.77 17.09 2.05
N ASP A 149 -12.47 18.16 2.78
CA ASP A 149 -11.37 18.17 3.74
C ASP A 149 -11.70 17.23 4.90
N ALA A 150 -10.72 16.46 5.36
CA ALA A 150 -10.89 15.46 6.40
C ALA A 150 -9.59 15.20 7.16
N ARG A 151 -9.72 14.73 8.40
CA ARG A 151 -8.60 14.10 9.11
C ARG A 151 -8.28 12.76 8.45
N PRO A 152 -6.99 12.36 8.35
CA PRO A 152 -6.60 11.10 7.74
C PRO A 152 -7.29 9.87 8.34
N SER A 153 -7.47 9.84 9.66
CA SER A 153 -8.12 8.74 10.37
C SER A 153 -9.58 8.54 9.95
N ASP A 154 -10.34 9.61 9.80
CA ASP A 154 -11.73 9.57 9.35
C ASP A 154 -11.82 9.17 7.87
N ALA A 155 -10.96 9.75 7.03
CA ALA A 155 -10.88 9.43 5.62
C ALA A 155 -10.53 7.94 5.39
N ILE A 156 -9.55 7.43 6.13
CA ILE A 156 -9.13 6.03 6.06
C ILE A 156 -10.22 5.09 6.59
N ALA A 157 -10.88 5.45 7.69
CA ALA A 157 -12.00 4.67 8.23
C ALA A 157 -13.17 4.54 7.24
N LEU A 158 -13.45 5.59 6.44
CA LEU A 158 -14.40 5.51 5.32
C LEU A 158 -13.85 4.61 4.20
N ALA A 159 -12.60 4.80 3.81
CA ALA A 159 -12.00 4.09 2.68
C ALA A 159 -11.93 2.57 2.89
N ILE A 160 -11.55 2.12 4.08
CA ILE A 160 -11.50 0.69 4.43
C ILE A 160 -12.89 0.06 4.31
N ARG A 161 -13.93 0.73 4.83
CA ARG A 161 -15.32 0.24 4.78
C ARG A 161 -15.88 0.22 3.37
N ALA A 162 -15.63 1.27 2.60
CA ALA A 162 -16.08 1.38 1.21
C ALA A 162 -15.22 0.55 0.24
N ARG A 163 -14.09 -0.01 0.71
CA ARG A 163 -13.09 -0.73 -0.10
C ARG A 163 -12.58 0.08 -1.28
N VAL A 164 -12.26 1.34 -1.03
CA VAL A 164 -11.69 2.26 -2.03
C VAL A 164 -10.21 2.51 -1.76
N PRO A 165 -9.44 2.94 -2.77
CA PRO A 165 -8.02 3.23 -2.59
C PRO A 165 -7.77 4.35 -1.57
N VAL A 166 -6.76 4.13 -0.73
CA VAL A 166 -6.10 5.17 0.07
C VAL A 166 -4.80 5.52 -0.64
N LEU A 167 -4.61 6.79 -0.96
CA LEU A 167 -3.37 7.29 -1.55
C LEU A 167 -2.66 8.24 -0.58
N VAL A 168 -1.35 8.34 -0.72
CA VAL A 168 -0.51 9.26 0.04
C VAL A 168 0.41 10.00 -0.93
N GLU A 169 0.41 11.32 -0.85
CA GLU A 169 1.32 12.17 -1.61
C GLU A 169 2.78 11.90 -1.24
N ASP A 170 3.68 11.91 -2.22
CA ASP A 170 5.10 11.63 -1.96
C ASP A 170 5.70 12.58 -0.91
N ARG A 171 5.29 13.85 -0.93
CA ARG A 171 5.69 14.87 0.05
C ARG A 171 5.35 14.49 1.49
N VAL A 172 4.27 13.73 1.70
CA VAL A 172 3.84 13.30 3.03
C VAL A 172 4.78 12.21 3.54
N PHE A 173 5.20 11.29 2.66
CA PHE A 173 6.25 10.34 3.01
C PHE A 173 7.59 11.02 3.28
N ASP A 174 7.95 12.05 2.52
CA ASP A 174 9.22 12.76 2.68
C ASP A 174 9.29 13.51 4.02
N LYS A 175 8.18 14.14 4.43
CA LYS A 175 8.07 14.84 5.72
C LYS A 175 7.88 13.87 6.90
N GLY A 176 6.98 12.89 6.75
CA GLY A 176 6.58 11.97 7.81
C GLY A 176 7.55 10.80 8.04
N GLY A 177 8.32 10.40 7.01
CA GLY A 177 9.33 9.34 7.10
C GLY A 177 10.54 9.70 7.98
N LEU A 178 10.69 10.98 8.34
CA LEU A 178 11.72 11.50 9.27
C LEU A 178 11.19 11.68 10.69
N ALA A 179 9.88 11.59 10.91
CA ALA A 179 9.24 11.86 12.19
C ALA A 179 9.05 10.57 12.99
N GLN A 180 10.10 10.16 13.69
CA GLN A 180 9.90 9.56 15.01
C GLN A 180 10.55 10.46 16.07
N PRO A 181 9.88 11.54 16.51
CA PRO A 181 10.19 12.08 17.82
C PRO A 181 9.63 11.08 18.83
N ALA A 182 10.52 10.48 19.63
CA ALA A 182 10.11 9.89 20.89
C ALA A 182 9.25 10.91 21.66
N PRO A 183 8.21 10.47 22.41
CA PRO A 183 7.41 11.39 23.22
C PRO A 183 8.35 12.21 24.10
N ARG A 184 8.33 13.54 23.93
CA ARG A 184 9.04 14.47 24.82
C ARG A 184 8.61 14.14 26.24
N ARG A 185 9.56 13.80 27.11
CA ARG A 185 9.32 13.77 28.56
C ARG A 185 8.67 15.11 28.92
N GLN A 186 7.43 15.06 29.39
CA GLN A 186 6.90 16.15 30.18
C GLN A 186 7.49 15.95 31.57
N ASP A 187 8.49 16.75 31.89
CA ASP A 187 9.00 16.84 33.25
C ASP A 187 7.86 17.41 34.11
N ILE A 188 7.27 16.56 34.95
CA ILE A 188 6.42 16.94 36.08
C ILE A 188 7.08 16.34 37.32
#